data_AF-A0A256YX59-F1
#
_entry.id   AF-A0A256YX59-F1
#
_cell.length_a   1.000
_cell.length_b   1.000
_cell.length_c   1.000
_cell.angle_alpha   90.00
_cell.angle_beta   90.00
_cell.angle_gamma   90.00
#
_symmetry.space_group_name_H-M   'P 1'
#
loop_
_entity.id
_entity.type
_entity.pdbx_description
1 polymer ?
#
loop_
_entity_poly.entity_id
_entity_poly.type
_entity_poly.pdbx_seq_one_letter_code
_entity_poly.pdbx_strand_id
1 'polypeptide(L)'
;MPEDHGPRYIQHPLIWPDTVEYRLYQKRIADAAYERNTLVILPTALGKTVISAIVAAKILYNYRDAKVLVMAPTRPLIEQHRRRFHEILKLREEDTVLLTGRTPPHKR
;
A
#
# COMPACT_ATOMS: atom_id res chain seq x y z
N MET A 1 -19.10 -29.76 -8.68
CA MET A 1 -18.33 -28.57 -9.11
C MET A 1 -17.01 -28.64 -8.36
N PRO A 2 -15.83 -28.67 -9.02
CA PRO A 2 -14.58 -28.66 -8.28
C PRO A 2 -14.48 -27.31 -7.58
N GLU A 3 -14.34 -27.32 -6.26
CA GLU A 3 -14.05 -26.11 -5.50
C GLU A 3 -12.66 -25.62 -5.92
N ASP A 4 -12.61 -24.41 -6.48
CA ASP A 4 -11.39 -23.73 -6.87
C ASP A 4 -10.58 -23.39 -5.60
N HIS A 5 -9.70 -24.32 -5.20
CA HIS A 5 -8.80 -24.21 -4.05
C HIS A 5 -7.50 -23.46 -4.38
N GLY A 6 -7.48 -22.66 -5.46
CA GLY A 6 -6.37 -21.76 -5.75
C GLY A 6 -6.32 -20.59 -4.75
N PRO A 7 -5.13 -20.03 -4.47
CA PRO A 7 -5.04 -18.78 -3.71
C PRO A 7 -5.84 -17.69 -4.42
N ARG A 8 -6.79 -17.09 -3.70
CA ARG A 8 -7.50 -15.90 -4.19
C ARG A 8 -6.62 -14.68 -4.00
N TYR A 9 -6.60 -13.77 -4.96
CA TYR A 9 -5.84 -12.51 -4.88
C TYR A 9 -6.77 -11.30 -4.87
N ILE A 10 -6.29 -10.18 -4.32
CA ILE A 10 -7.01 -8.90 -4.36
C ILE A 10 -7.03 -8.38 -5.79
N GLN A 11 -8.22 -8.15 -6.31
CA GLN A 11 -8.44 -7.51 -7.61
C GLN A 11 -8.68 -6.01 -7.41
N HIS A 12 -7.79 -5.19 -7.95
CA HIS A 12 -7.93 -3.73 -7.94
C HIS A 12 -7.13 -3.10 -9.11
N PRO A 13 -7.63 -2.07 -9.81
CA PRO A 13 -6.94 -1.50 -10.98
C PRO A 13 -5.50 -1.08 -10.71
N LEU A 14 -5.22 -0.49 -9.54
CA LEU A 14 -3.88 -0.07 -9.12
C LEU A 14 -3.04 -1.13 -8.39
N ILE A 15 -3.52 -2.37 -8.22
CA ILE A 15 -2.73 -3.47 -7.61
C ILE A 15 -2.27 -4.41 -8.73
N TRP A 16 -1.01 -4.86 -8.67
CA TRP A 16 -0.50 -5.86 -9.60
C TRP A 16 -1.23 -7.20 -9.39
N PRO A 17 -1.67 -7.88 -10.47
CA PRO A 17 -2.25 -9.23 -10.34
C PRO A 17 -1.32 -10.17 -9.58
N ASP A 18 -1.90 -11.08 -8.81
CA ASP A 18 -1.19 -12.16 -8.10
C ASP A 18 -0.13 -11.71 -7.06
N THR A 19 -0.13 -10.44 -6.65
CA THR A 19 0.85 -9.90 -5.67
C THR A 19 0.35 -9.85 -4.24
N VAL A 20 -0.97 -9.82 -4.05
CA VAL A 20 -1.60 -9.74 -2.72
C VAL A 20 -2.64 -10.82 -2.58
N GLU A 21 -2.28 -11.89 -1.86
CA GLU A 21 -3.22 -12.94 -1.47
C GLU A 21 -4.38 -12.34 -0.64
N TYR A 22 -5.60 -12.73 -0.98
CA TYR A 22 -6.82 -12.28 -0.35
C TYR A 22 -6.90 -12.83 1.08
N ARG A 23 -6.82 -11.92 2.05
CA ARG A 23 -7.09 -12.21 3.46
C ARG A 23 -8.21 -11.31 3.95
N LEU A 24 -9.31 -11.92 4.39
CA LEU A 24 -10.52 -11.19 4.80
C LEU A 24 -10.23 -10.14 5.88
N TYR A 25 -9.37 -10.43 6.86
CA TYR A 25 -9.03 -9.47 7.91
C TYR A 25 -8.28 -8.24 7.35
N GLN A 26 -7.36 -8.43 6.40
CA GLN A 26 -6.64 -7.32 5.77
C GLN A 26 -7.59 -6.44 4.97
N LYS A 27 -8.52 -7.07 4.23
CA LYS A 27 -9.57 -6.37 3.47
C LYS A 27 -10.48 -5.54 4.38
N ARG A 28 -11.00 -6.13 5.47
CA ARG A 28 -11.88 -5.44 6.43
C ARG A 28 -11.19 -4.26 7.12
N ILE A 29 -9.92 -4.43 7.52
CA ILE A 29 -9.14 -3.34 8.13
C ILE A 29 -8.90 -2.22 7.11
N ALA A 30 -8.53 -2.57 5.87
CA ALA A 30 -8.31 -1.57 4.82
C ALA A 30 -9.61 -0.83 4.44
N ASP A 31 -10.76 -1.51 4.47
CA ASP A 31 -12.05 -0.87 4.23
C ASP A 31 -12.40 0.12 5.34
N ALA A 32 -12.23 -0.26 6.61
CA ALA A 32 -12.44 0.65 7.73
C ALA A 32 -11.49 1.87 7.69
N ALA A 33 -10.22 1.64 7.38
CA ALA A 33 -9.20 2.69 7.26
C ALA A 33 -9.40 3.62 6.05
N TYR A 34 -10.09 3.16 5.01
CA TYR A 34 -10.44 4.00 3.87
C TYR A 34 -11.58 4.98 4.19
N GLU A 35 -12.50 4.61 5.09
CA GLU A 35 -13.67 5.44 5.44
C GLU A 35 -13.35 6.54 6.45
N ARG A 36 -12.40 6.30 7.36
CA ARG A 36 -12.12 7.22 8.48
C ARG A 36 -10.71 7.04 9.05
N ASN A 37 -10.24 8.05 9.79
CA ASN A 37 -8.98 7.98 10.53
C ASN A 37 -8.97 6.76 11.46
N THR A 38 -7.96 5.89 11.29
CA THR A 38 -7.92 4.58 11.91
C THR A 38 -6.53 4.26 12.44
N LEU A 39 -6.44 3.85 13.72
CA LEU A 39 -5.23 3.27 14.31
C LEU A 39 -5.28 1.75 14.19
N VAL A 40 -4.38 1.17 13.38
CA VAL A 40 -4.31 -0.27 13.16
C VAL A 40 -3.28 -0.91 14.11
N ILE A 41 -3.76 -1.70 15.07
CA ILE A 41 -2.90 -2.44 16.01
C ILE A 41 -2.85 -3.92 15.59
N LEU A 42 -1.71 -4.34 15.05
CA LEU A 42 -1.45 -5.73 14.66
C LEU A 42 0.00 -6.10 15.04
N PRO A 43 0.27 -7.36 15.42
CA PRO A 43 1.62 -7.91 15.46
C PRO A 43 2.41 -7.71 14.16
N THR A 44 3.73 -7.74 14.26
CA THR A 44 4.61 -7.75 13.08
C THR A 44 4.34 -9.01 12.24
N ALA A 45 4.63 -8.97 10.95
CA ALA A 45 4.36 -10.03 9.97
C ALA A 45 2.88 -10.28 9.59
N LEU A 46 1.89 -9.67 10.26
CA LEU A 46 0.47 -9.77 9.85
C LEU A 46 0.05 -8.84 8.70
N GLY A 47 1.01 -8.20 8.03
CA GLY A 47 0.75 -7.45 6.80
C GLY A 47 0.25 -6.02 6.99
N LYS A 48 0.72 -5.28 8.01
CA LYS A 48 0.46 -3.84 8.16
C LYS A 48 0.77 -3.04 6.88
N THR A 49 1.89 -3.33 6.22
CA THR A 49 2.28 -2.70 4.94
C THR A 49 1.36 -3.08 3.79
N VAL A 50 0.82 -4.30 3.79
CA VAL A 50 -0.16 -4.74 2.78
C VAL A 50 -1.47 -3.98 2.96
N ILE A 51 -1.95 -3.86 4.21
CA ILE A 51 -3.14 -3.07 4.54
C ILE A 51 -2.96 -1.61 4.08
N SER A 52 -1.83 -0.98 4.37
CA SER A 52 -1.59 0.41 3.94
C SER A 52 -1.52 0.56 2.42
N ALA A 53 -0.94 -0.41 1.70
CA ALA A 53 -0.94 -0.42 0.24
C ALA A 53 -2.35 -0.55 -0.35
N ILE A 54 -3.22 -1.40 0.23
CA ILE A 54 -4.64 -1.52 -0.20
C ILE A 54 -5.37 -0.19 0.01
N VAL A 55 -5.18 0.46 1.16
CA VAL A 55 -5.79 1.78 1.45
C VAL A 55 -5.28 2.82 0.45
N ALA A 56 -3.97 2.87 0.21
CA ALA A 56 -3.36 3.79 -0.76
C ALA A 56 -3.93 3.58 -2.17
N ALA A 57 -4.07 2.32 -2.61
CA ALA A 57 -4.66 1.99 -3.90
C ALA A 57 -6.09 2.53 -4.03
N LYS A 58 -6.93 2.33 -3.01
CA LYS A 58 -8.32 2.84 -3.00
C LYS A 58 -8.37 4.36 -3.04
N ILE A 59 -7.51 5.05 -2.28
CA ILE A 59 -7.44 6.52 -2.26
C ILE A 59 -7.02 7.05 -3.63
N LEU A 60 -5.89 6.57 -4.15
CA LEU A 60 -5.33 7.05 -5.43
C LEU A 60 -6.24 6.74 -6.63
N TYR A 61 -7.00 5.64 -6.58
CA TYR A 61 -7.94 5.29 -7.65
C TYR A 61 -9.22 6.13 -7.60
N ASN A 62 -9.79 6.35 -6.40
CA ASN A 62 -11.07 7.04 -6.27
C ASN A 62 -10.94 8.58 -6.30
N TYR A 63 -9.74 9.11 -6.03
CA TYR A 63 -9.49 10.55 -5.97
C TYR A 63 -8.31 10.93 -6.84
N ARG A 64 -8.59 11.45 -8.05
CA ARG A 64 -7.59 11.75 -9.10
C ARG A 64 -6.43 12.64 -8.62
N ASP A 65 -6.71 13.59 -7.73
CA ASP A 65 -5.72 14.57 -7.24
C ASP A 65 -5.19 14.23 -5.83
N ALA A 66 -5.53 13.06 -5.29
CA ALA A 66 -5.06 12.66 -3.97
C ALA A 66 -3.57 12.28 -3.98
N LYS A 67 -2.92 12.52 -2.84
CA LYS A 67 -1.53 12.13 -2.58
C LYS A 67 -1.47 11.28 -1.32
N VAL A 68 -0.57 10.31 -1.30
CA VAL A 68 -0.33 9.45 -0.13
C VAL A 68 1.07 9.73 0.42
N LEU A 69 1.14 10.12 1.69
CA LEU A 69 2.40 10.28 2.42
C LEU A 69 2.60 9.08 3.34
N VAL A 70 3.69 8.35 3.14
CA VAL A 70 4.13 7.27 4.04
C VAL A 70 5.32 7.78 4.86
N MET A 71 5.23 7.67 6.18
CA MET A 71 6.28 8.11 7.10
C MET A 71 6.87 6.90 7.84
N ALA A 72 8.19 6.90 8.02
CA ALA A 72 8.90 5.89 8.79
C ALA A 72 10.07 6.55 9.55
N PRO A 73 10.51 5.98 10.68
CA PRO A 73 11.47 6.64 11.57
C PRO A 73 12.90 6.68 11.01
N THR A 74 13.24 5.83 10.03
CA THR A 74 14.61 5.75 9.48
C THR A 74 14.61 5.62 7.96
N ARG A 75 15.73 6.03 7.35
CA ARG A 75 15.94 5.93 5.90
C ARG A 75 15.82 4.48 5.37
N PRO A 76 16.43 3.47 6.00
CA PRO A 76 16.28 2.08 5.53
C PRO A 76 14.84 1.59 5.56
N LEU A 77 14.03 1.99 6.55
CA LEU A 77 12.64 1.58 6.65
C LEU A 77 11.77 2.23 5.56
N ILE A 78 11.99 3.50 5.26
CA ILE A 78 11.22 4.14 4.19
C ILE A 78 11.58 3.57 2.81
N GLU A 79 12.85 3.22 2.56
CA GLU A 79 13.25 2.55 1.32
C GLU A 79 12.63 1.15 1.22
N GLN A 80 12.58 0.42 2.33
CA GLN A 80 11.88 -0.87 2.39
C GLN A 80 10.39 -0.72 2.09
N HIS A 81 9.72 0.31 2.62
CA HIS A 81 8.33 0.59 2.30
C HIS A 81 8.15 0.98 0.84
N ARG A 82 9.02 1.84 0.30
CA ARG A 82 8.99 2.25 -1.12
C ARG A 82 9.05 1.02 -2.03
N ARG A 83 10.03 0.14 -1.82
CA ARG A 83 10.16 -1.11 -2.58
C ARG A 83 8.90 -1.97 -2.46
N ARG A 84 8.40 -2.17 -1.23
CA ARG A 84 7.20 -2.99 -1.01
C ARG A 84 5.94 -2.40 -1.66
N PHE A 85 5.83 -1.07 -1.72
CA PHE A 85 4.75 -0.39 -2.42
C PHE A 85 4.84 -0.61 -3.93
N HIS A 86 6.02 -0.51 -4.55
CA HIS A 86 6.20 -0.77 -5.98
C HIS A 86 5.97 -2.25 -6.36
N GLU A 87 6.30 -3.18 -5.45
CA GLU A 87 5.98 -4.60 -5.63
C GLU A 87 4.46 -4.88 -5.66
N ILE A 88 3.65 -4.08 -4.94
CA ILE A 88 2.21 -4.31 -4.79
C ILE A 88 1.40 -3.44 -5.75
N LEU A 89 1.80 -2.17 -5.93
CA LEU A 89 1.04 -1.15 -6.62
C LEU A 89 1.63 -0.83 -8.00
N LYS A 90 0.74 -0.56 -8.95
CA LYS A 90 1.06 -0.09 -10.30
C LYS A 90 1.42 1.40 -10.31
N LEU A 91 2.40 1.79 -9.50
CA LEU A 91 2.92 3.17 -9.46
C LEU A 91 4.06 3.32 -10.46
N ARG A 92 4.08 4.44 -11.16
CA ARG A 92 5.21 4.81 -12.01
C ARG A 92 6.29 5.45 -11.14
N GLU A 93 7.56 5.24 -11.47
CA GLU A 93 8.67 5.75 -10.66
C GLU A 93 8.59 7.29 -10.56
N GLU A 94 8.18 7.97 -11.64
CA GLU A 94 8.00 9.43 -11.68
C GLU A 94 6.89 9.96 -10.77
N ASP A 95 5.93 9.12 -10.37
CA ASP A 95 4.83 9.49 -9.47
C ASP A 95 5.20 9.29 -8.00
N THR A 96 6.42 8.80 -7.72
CA THR A 96 6.90 8.53 -6.36
C THR A 96 8.14 9.34 -6.02
N VAL A 97 8.19 9.85 -4.79
CA VAL A 97 9.33 10.62 -4.30
C VAL A 97 9.72 10.16 -2.90
N LEU A 98 11.03 10.02 -2.68
CA LEU A 98 11.59 9.70 -1.37
C LEU A 98 12.17 10.96 -0.72
N LEU A 99 11.51 11.44 0.33
CA LEU A 99 11.94 12.62 1.10
C LEU A 99 12.83 12.19 2.27
N THR A 100 14.15 12.39 2.15
CA THR A 100 15.14 11.94 3.17
C THR A 100 15.90 13.08 3.85
N GLY A 101 15.42 14.33 3.74
CA GLY A 101 16.06 15.51 4.33
C GLY A 101 17.37 15.95 3.68
N ARG A 102 18.00 15.11 2.84
CA ARG A 102 19.18 15.43 2.01
C ARG A 102 18.85 15.74 0.56
N THR A 103 17.58 15.63 0.16
CA THR A 103 17.12 16.01 -1.18
C THR A 103 17.13 17.54 -1.29
N PRO A 104 17.99 18.13 -2.14
CA PRO A 104 18.08 19.57 -2.28
C PRO A 104 16.74 20.15 -2.79
N PRO A 105 16.40 21.42 -2.46
CA PRO A 105 15.08 22.00 -2.72
C PRO A 105 14.59 21.89 -4.17
N HIS A 106 15.51 21.88 -5.13
CA HIS A 106 15.22 21.79 -6.57
C HIS A 106 14.82 20.39 -7.06
N LYS A 107 14.88 19.37 -6.19
CA LYS A 107 14.48 17.97 -6.47
C LYS A 107 13.28 17.51 -5.63
N ARG A 108 12.53 18.44 -5.04
CA ARG A 108 11.33 18.17 -4.24
C ARG A 108 10.08 18.23 -5.11
#